data_AF-A0ABD6WCR7-F1
#
_entry.id   AF-A0ABD6WCR7-F1
#
_cell.length_a   1.000
_cell.length_b   1.000
_cell.length_c   1.000
_cell.angle_alpha   90.00
_cell.angle_beta   90.00
_cell.angle_gamma   90.00
#
_symmetry.space_group_name_H-M   'P 1'
#
loop_
_entity.id
_entity.type
_entity.pdbx_description
1 polymer ?
#
loop_
_entity_poly.entity_id
_entity_poly.type
_entity_poly.pdbx_seq_one_letter_code
_entity_poly.pdbx_strand_id
1 'polypeptide(L)'
;GPIHETRAAKLIAGAFDLSKVSGARVESIVDCFPDHFRRPADPGFLWPADLGPDDYDGARTSAYLGVDRIYEHIDPFEAANAVSRCARATPGIDHYALVRATMTYLGILRMTDNIRGLVAASIDDAVRQGKVVLGGSGGYWAS
;
A
#
# COMPACT_ATOMS: atom_id res chain seq x y z
N GLY A 1 -3.66 1.12 -10.67
CA GLY A 1 -3.42 0.50 -9.36
C GLY A 1 -4.57 0.82 -8.42
N PRO A 2 -4.68 0.11 -7.30
CA PRO A 2 -5.80 0.23 -6.37
C PRO A 2 -5.79 1.53 -5.56
N ILE A 3 -6.95 1.83 -4.98
CA ILE A 3 -7.19 2.98 -4.10
C ILE A 3 -8.08 2.56 -2.93
N HIS A 4 -7.70 2.95 -1.72
CA HIS A 4 -8.53 2.71 -0.53
C HIS A 4 -9.91 3.38 -0.68
N GLU A 5 -10.99 2.68 -0.35
CA GLU A 5 -12.38 3.12 -0.56
C GLU A 5 -12.66 4.48 0.11
N THR A 6 -12.28 4.66 1.37
CA THR A 6 -12.41 5.95 2.07
C THR A 6 -11.67 7.09 1.37
N ARG A 7 -10.51 6.81 0.76
CA ARG A 7 -9.75 7.83 0.03
C ARG A 7 -10.44 8.17 -1.27
N ALA A 8 -10.96 7.18 -1.99
CA ALA A 8 -11.75 7.40 -3.21
C ALA A 8 -12.99 8.25 -2.91
N ALA A 9 -13.74 7.92 -1.85
CA ALA A 9 -14.91 8.69 -1.44
C ALA A 9 -14.60 10.14 -1.08
N LYS A 10 -13.51 10.40 -0.34
CA LYS A 10 -13.06 11.76 -0.01
C LYS A 10 -12.65 12.57 -1.26
N LEU A 11 -11.97 11.94 -2.22
CA LEU A 11 -11.62 12.59 -3.48
C LEU A 11 -12.86 12.94 -4.31
N ILE A 12 -13.83 12.04 -4.38
CA ILE A 12 -15.11 12.29 -5.05
C ILE A 12 -15.83 13.46 -4.37
N ALA A 13 -15.99 13.43 -3.05
CA ALA A 13 -16.62 14.51 -2.31
C ALA A 13 -15.92 15.86 -2.52
N GLY A 14 -14.58 15.87 -2.52
CA GLY A 14 -13.78 17.06 -2.82
C GLY A 14 -14.00 17.60 -4.23
N ALA A 15 -14.24 16.73 -5.23
CA ALA A 15 -14.59 17.16 -6.58
C ALA A 15 -15.98 17.82 -6.68
N PHE A 16 -16.82 17.68 -5.66
CA PHE A 16 -18.10 18.38 -5.49
C PHE A 16 -18.02 19.51 -4.43
N ASP A 17 -16.83 20.00 -4.13
CA ASP A 17 -16.58 21.08 -3.15
C ASP A 17 -17.05 20.78 -1.71
N LEU A 18 -17.19 19.49 -1.36
CA LEU A 18 -17.54 19.05 -0.02
C LEU A 18 -16.27 18.89 0.84
N SER A 19 -15.83 19.98 1.45
CA SER A 19 -14.58 20.04 2.24
C SER A 19 -14.63 19.31 3.59
N LYS A 20 -15.83 19.10 4.17
CA LYS A 20 -16.04 18.35 5.42
C LYS A 20 -17.02 17.22 5.19
N VAL A 21 -16.49 16.02 5.02
CA VAL A 21 -17.25 14.80 4.77
C VAL A 21 -17.36 14.01 6.08
N SER A 22 -18.58 13.83 6.58
CA SER A 22 -18.82 12.96 7.74
C SER A 22 -18.57 11.49 7.38
N GLY A 23 -18.33 10.64 8.38
CA GLY A 23 -18.20 9.19 8.18
C GLY A 23 -19.39 8.59 7.42
N ALA A 24 -20.61 8.92 7.82
CA ALA A 24 -21.84 8.45 7.15
C ALA A 24 -21.90 8.87 5.66
N ARG A 25 -21.37 10.04 5.30
CA ARG A 25 -21.31 10.47 3.90
C ARG A 25 -20.25 9.70 3.13
N VAL A 26 -19.10 9.40 3.75
CA VAL A 26 -18.08 8.53 3.14
C VAL A 26 -18.69 7.17 2.84
N GLU A 27 -19.34 6.53 3.82
CA GLU A 27 -20.00 5.24 3.65
C GLU A 27 -21.04 5.27 2.51
N SER A 28 -21.91 6.28 2.49
CA SER A 28 -22.89 6.44 1.41
C SER A 28 -22.26 6.55 0.01
N ILE A 29 -21.09 7.18 -0.11
CA ILE A 29 -20.37 7.26 -1.38
C ILE A 29 -19.71 5.92 -1.70
N VAL A 30 -19.16 5.22 -0.70
CA VAL A 30 -18.55 3.89 -0.89
C VAL A 30 -19.57 2.88 -1.39
N ASP A 31 -20.80 2.93 -0.87
CA ASP A 31 -21.91 2.06 -1.29
C ASP A 31 -22.33 2.27 -2.75
N CYS A 32 -21.98 3.42 -3.35
CA CYS A 32 -22.24 3.68 -4.76
C CYS A 32 -21.24 2.99 -5.70
N PHE A 33 -20.10 2.49 -5.21
CA PHE A 33 -19.13 1.82 -6.10
C PHE A 33 -19.64 0.45 -6.53
N PRO A 34 -19.62 0.15 -7.85
CA PRO A 34 -19.93 -1.17 -8.37
C PRO A 34 -18.98 -2.26 -7.85
N ASP A 35 -19.50 -3.47 -7.67
CA ASP A 35 -18.73 -4.62 -7.17
C ASP A 35 -17.60 -5.06 -8.09
N HIS A 36 -17.64 -4.73 -9.39
CA HIS A 36 -16.56 -5.06 -10.31
C HIS A 36 -15.25 -4.31 -10.04
N PHE A 37 -15.27 -3.26 -9.20
CA PHE A 37 -14.06 -2.61 -8.69
C PHE A 37 -13.50 -3.30 -7.45
N ARG A 38 -14.21 -4.23 -6.81
CA ARG A 38 -13.74 -4.91 -5.59
C ARG A 38 -13.02 -6.20 -5.94
N ARG A 39 -12.07 -6.60 -5.08
CA ARG A 39 -11.34 -7.87 -5.16
C ARG A 39 -11.45 -8.59 -3.82
N PRO A 40 -11.89 -9.86 -3.79
CA PRO A 40 -11.96 -10.63 -2.53
C PRO A 40 -10.61 -10.75 -1.80
N ALA A 41 -9.52 -10.75 -2.56
CA ALA A 41 -8.16 -10.82 -2.02
C ALA A 41 -7.67 -9.50 -1.39
N ASP A 42 -8.38 -8.38 -1.58
CA ASP A 42 -7.98 -7.06 -1.10
C ASP A 42 -9.19 -6.20 -0.66
N PRO A 43 -9.88 -6.59 0.43
CA PRO A 43 -11.05 -5.86 0.91
C PRO A 43 -10.68 -4.44 1.37
N GLY A 44 -11.57 -3.48 1.10
CA GLY A 44 -11.37 -2.06 1.43
C GLY A 44 -10.63 -1.25 0.35
N PHE A 45 -10.23 -1.89 -0.74
CA PHE A 45 -9.60 -1.25 -1.90
C PHE A 45 -10.41 -1.44 -3.18
N LEU A 46 -10.45 -0.38 -3.98
CA LEU A 46 -11.03 -0.36 -5.31
C LEU A 46 -9.92 -0.52 -6.34
N TRP A 47 -10.11 -1.44 -7.27
CA TRP A 47 -9.20 -1.82 -8.32
C TRP A 47 -9.74 -1.38 -9.69
N PRO A 48 -8.88 -0.98 -10.65
CA PRO A 48 -9.30 -0.87 -12.05
C PRO A 48 -9.95 -2.17 -12.53
N ALA A 49 -10.98 -2.07 -13.37
CA ALA A 49 -11.81 -3.22 -13.75
C ALA A 49 -11.01 -4.35 -14.42
N ASP A 50 -9.98 -4.00 -15.18
CA ASP A 50 -9.09 -4.86 -15.95
C ASP A 50 -7.80 -5.28 -15.21
N LEU A 51 -7.66 -4.88 -13.93
CA LEU A 51 -6.47 -5.15 -13.14
C LEU A 51 -6.80 -6.02 -11.92
N GLY A 52 -6.01 -7.07 -11.72
CA GLY A 52 -6.06 -7.95 -10.55
C GLY A 52 -4.81 -7.81 -9.68
N PRO A 53 -4.84 -8.33 -8.44
CA PRO A 53 -3.68 -8.33 -7.55
C PRO A 53 -2.47 -9.13 -8.10
N ASP A 54 -2.73 -10.21 -8.82
CA ASP A 54 -1.69 -11.08 -9.37
C ASP A 54 -0.90 -10.41 -10.51
N ASP A 55 -1.58 -9.56 -11.30
CA ASP A 55 -1.00 -8.84 -12.43
C ASP A 55 -0.40 -7.48 -12.05
N TYR A 56 -0.54 -7.06 -10.79
CA TYR A 56 -0.16 -5.73 -10.34
C TYR A 56 1.25 -5.67 -9.73
N ASP A 57 2.15 -4.99 -10.44
CA ASP A 57 3.56 -4.76 -10.06
C ASP A 57 3.85 -3.29 -9.65
N GLY A 58 2.81 -2.45 -9.62
CA GLY A 58 2.93 -1.03 -9.34
C GLY A 58 3.28 -0.72 -7.88
N ALA A 59 4.14 0.29 -7.69
CA ALA A 59 4.41 0.90 -6.39
C ALA A 59 4.64 2.40 -6.51
N ARG A 60 3.79 3.21 -5.88
CA ARG A 60 3.91 4.69 -5.93
C ARG A 60 5.02 5.14 -4.98
N THR A 61 6.03 5.82 -5.52
CA THR A 61 7.04 6.52 -4.71
C THR A 61 6.38 7.70 -3.99
N SER A 62 6.77 7.95 -2.75
CA SER A 62 6.16 8.97 -1.90
C SER A 62 4.63 8.81 -1.83
N ALA A 63 4.16 7.57 -1.77
CA ALA A 63 2.77 7.22 -1.55
C ALA A 63 2.16 7.91 -0.32
N TYR A 64 2.96 8.05 0.73
CA TYR A 64 2.68 8.75 1.97
C TYR A 64 3.07 10.22 1.82
N LEU A 65 2.16 11.05 1.35
CA LEU A 65 2.29 12.51 1.38
C LEU A 65 1.24 13.06 2.33
N GLY A 66 1.71 13.89 3.26
CA GLY A 66 0.94 14.41 4.38
C GLY A 66 -0.44 14.95 3.98
N VAL A 67 -1.37 14.76 4.91
CA VAL A 67 -2.80 15.12 4.95
C VAL A 67 -3.79 14.09 4.38
N ASP A 68 -3.59 13.52 3.18
CA ASP A 68 -4.65 12.73 2.51
C ASP A 68 -4.41 11.22 2.34
N ARG A 69 -3.16 10.74 2.46
CA ARG A 69 -2.84 9.31 2.35
C ARG A 69 -2.01 8.84 3.52
N ILE A 70 -2.66 8.14 4.46
CA ILE A 70 -2.02 7.40 5.55
C ILE A 70 -1.53 6.03 5.06
N TYR A 71 -0.74 5.32 5.88
CA TYR A 71 -0.17 4.03 5.48
C TYR A 71 -1.24 2.99 5.16
N GLU A 72 -2.31 2.98 5.96
CA GLU A 72 -3.46 2.10 5.83
C GLU A 72 -4.23 2.32 4.51
N HIS A 73 -3.95 3.42 3.79
CA HIS A 73 -4.46 3.68 2.44
C HIS A 73 -3.49 3.23 1.32
N ILE A 74 -2.44 2.49 1.66
CA ILE A 74 -1.56 1.79 0.74
C ILE A 74 -1.99 0.32 0.76
N ASP A 75 -2.36 -0.22 -0.39
CA ASP A 75 -2.79 -1.61 -0.43
C ASP A 75 -1.61 -2.56 -0.18
N PRO A 76 -1.86 -3.76 0.37
CA PRO A 76 -0.81 -4.72 0.68
C PRO A 76 0.03 -5.14 -0.53
N PHE A 77 -0.55 -5.17 -1.74
CA PHE A 77 0.17 -5.55 -2.95
C PHE A 77 1.13 -4.45 -3.42
N GLU A 78 0.73 -3.17 -3.33
CA GLU A 78 1.58 -2.00 -3.56
C GLU A 78 2.71 -1.92 -2.53
N ALA A 79 2.42 -2.17 -1.26
CA ALA A 79 3.43 -2.19 -0.20
C ALA A 79 4.44 -3.31 -0.43
N ALA A 80 3.98 -4.52 -0.78
CA ALA A 80 4.85 -5.65 -1.13
C ALA A 80 5.69 -5.36 -2.39
N ASN A 81 5.12 -4.68 -3.39
CA ASN A 81 5.86 -4.23 -4.58
C ASN A 81 6.95 -3.21 -4.21
N ALA A 82 6.68 -2.28 -3.29
CA ALA A 82 7.68 -1.35 -2.78
C ALA A 82 8.83 -2.08 -2.08
N VAL A 83 8.52 -3.08 -1.23
CA VAL A 83 9.53 -3.94 -0.59
C VAL A 83 10.39 -4.65 -1.63
N SER A 84 9.78 -5.26 -2.65
CA SER A 84 10.51 -5.97 -3.71
C SER A 84 11.43 -5.02 -4.49
N ARG A 85 11.00 -3.80 -4.80
CA ARG A 85 11.83 -2.78 -5.45
C ARG A 85 13.04 -2.39 -4.58
N CYS A 86 12.85 -2.23 -3.27
CA CYS A 86 13.94 -1.96 -2.34
C CYS A 86 14.94 -3.13 -2.26
N ALA A 87 14.46 -4.37 -2.15
CA ALA A 87 15.32 -5.57 -2.13
C ALA A 87 16.05 -5.78 -3.46
N ARG A 88 15.44 -5.42 -4.59
CA ARG A 88 16.09 -5.45 -5.91
C ARG A 88 17.19 -4.40 -6.04
N ALA A 89 16.98 -3.22 -5.47
CA ALA A 89 17.97 -2.14 -5.48
C ALA A 89 19.21 -2.46 -4.62
N THR A 90 19.01 -3.19 -3.51
CA THR A 90 20.08 -3.61 -2.60
C THR A 90 19.96 -5.11 -2.29
N PRO A 91 20.50 -6.00 -3.14
CA PRO A 91 20.44 -7.44 -2.91
C PRO A 91 21.11 -7.85 -1.59
N GLY A 92 20.44 -8.69 -0.80
CA GLY A 92 20.95 -9.15 0.50
C GLY A 92 20.82 -8.12 1.62
N ILE A 93 20.00 -7.08 1.42
CA ILE A 93 19.70 -6.07 2.44
C ILE A 93 19.16 -6.74 3.71
N ASP A 94 19.65 -6.32 4.88
CA ASP A 94 19.14 -6.81 6.16
C ASP A 94 17.74 -6.27 6.46
N HIS A 95 17.02 -6.92 7.38
CA HIS A 95 15.65 -6.56 7.72
C HIS A 95 15.49 -5.09 8.13
N TYR A 96 16.38 -4.58 8.99
CA TYR A 96 16.27 -3.22 9.50
C TYR A 96 16.54 -2.18 8.41
N ALA A 97 17.53 -2.43 7.55
CA ALA A 97 17.78 -1.61 6.37
C ALA A 97 16.62 -1.65 5.37
N LEU A 98 15.98 -2.81 5.18
CA LEU A 98 14.83 -2.96 4.27
C LEU A 98 13.60 -2.19 4.76
N VAL A 99 13.30 -2.23 6.06
CA VAL A 99 12.25 -1.41 6.67
C VAL A 99 12.50 0.07 6.38
N ARG A 100 13.72 0.57 6.65
CA ARG A 100 14.06 1.98 6.41
C ARG A 100 13.98 2.35 4.93
N ALA A 101 14.51 1.52 4.04
CA ALA A 101 14.46 1.75 2.60
C ALA A 101 13.00 1.81 2.09
N THR A 102 12.15 0.90 2.54
CA THR A 102 10.72 0.87 2.18
C THR A 102 9.98 2.10 2.72
N MET A 103 10.24 2.50 3.96
CA MET A 103 9.69 3.73 4.51
C MET A 103 10.07 4.96 3.67
N THR A 104 11.36 5.08 3.32
CA THR A 104 11.85 6.17 2.47
C THR A 104 11.19 6.13 1.09
N TYR A 105 11.11 4.96 0.46
CA TYR A 105 10.45 4.78 -0.83
C TYR A 105 8.99 5.25 -0.79
N LEU A 106 8.27 4.88 0.27
CA LEU A 106 6.86 5.26 0.45
C LEU A 106 6.70 6.73 0.91
N GLY A 107 7.76 7.49 1.16
CA GLY A 107 7.68 8.89 1.60
C GLY A 107 7.39 9.07 3.09
N ILE A 108 7.57 8.02 3.89
CA ILE A 108 7.29 8.06 5.33
C ILE A 108 8.44 8.74 6.05
N LEU A 109 8.20 9.98 6.49
CA LEU A 109 9.23 10.83 7.09
C LEU A 109 9.52 10.54 8.56
N ARG A 110 8.55 9.98 9.30
CA ARG A 110 8.65 9.73 10.74
C ARG A 110 8.52 8.25 11.05
N MET A 111 9.51 7.73 11.77
CA MET A 111 9.51 6.35 12.25
C MET A 111 8.88 6.29 13.62
N THR A 112 7.59 5.92 13.66
CA THR A 112 6.89 5.54 14.88
C THR A 112 6.86 4.02 15.02
N ASP A 113 6.58 3.52 16.23
CA ASP A 113 6.43 2.07 16.47
C ASP A 113 5.36 1.45 15.57
N ASN A 114 4.22 2.13 15.43
CA ASN A 114 3.13 1.69 14.55
C ASN A 114 3.56 1.56 13.10
N ILE A 115 4.18 2.61 12.54
CA ILE A 115 4.64 2.63 11.15
C ILE A 115 5.68 1.54 10.90
N ARG A 116 6.62 1.35 11.83
CA ARG A 116 7.61 0.28 11.74
C ARG A 116 6.94 -1.10 11.71
N GLY A 117 5.94 -1.33 12.58
CA GLY A 117 5.18 -2.58 12.60
C GLY A 117 4.43 -2.84 11.29
N LEU A 118 3.79 -1.81 10.74
CA LEU A 118 3.08 -1.88 9.47
C LEU A 118 4.01 -2.20 8.29
N VAL A 119 5.17 -1.54 8.23
CA VAL A 119 6.16 -1.80 7.17
C VAL A 119 6.79 -3.19 7.32
N ALA A 120 7.06 -3.63 8.55
CA ALA A 120 7.54 -5.00 8.80
C ALA A 120 6.52 -6.05 8.32
N ALA A 121 5.22 -5.85 8.60
CA ALA A 121 4.17 -6.72 8.09
C ALA A 121 4.13 -6.75 6.55
N SER A 122 4.36 -5.62 5.88
CA SER A 122 4.47 -5.58 4.41
C SER A 122 5.68 -6.34 3.86
N ILE A 123 6.77 -6.48 4.64
CA ILE A 123 7.90 -7.35 4.27
C ILE A 123 7.47 -8.82 4.36
N ASP A 124 6.78 -9.21 5.43
CA ASP A 124 6.26 -10.57 5.59
C ASP A 124 5.26 -10.92 4.47
N ASP A 125 4.42 -9.95 4.08
CA ASP A 125 3.52 -10.08 2.93
C ASP A 125 4.26 -10.27 1.62
N ALA A 126 5.33 -9.50 1.38
CA ALA A 126 6.15 -9.64 0.19
C ALA A 126 6.83 -11.01 0.11
N VAL A 127 7.26 -11.57 1.25
CA VAL A 127 7.78 -12.94 1.33
C VAL A 127 6.67 -13.95 1.01
N ARG A 128 5.49 -13.80 1.62
CA ARG A 128 4.35 -14.71 1.40
C ARG A 128 3.86 -14.71 -0.05
N GLN A 129 3.88 -13.54 -0.71
CA GLN A 129 3.55 -13.37 -2.12
C GLN A 129 4.68 -13.85 -3.05
N GLY A 130 5.83 -14.27 -2.52
CA GLY A 130 6.98 -14.71 -3.32
C GLY A 130 7.68 -13.58 -4.09
N LYS A 131 7.47 -12.33 -3.71
CA LYS A 131 8.10 -11.14 -4.34
C LYS A 131 9.50 -10.87 -3.81
N VAL A 132 9.80 -11.37 -2.62
CA VAL A 132 11.13 -11.38 -2.01
C VAL A 132 11.39 -12.72 -1.33
N VAL A 133 12.67 -13.07 -1.18
CA VAL A 133 13.14 -14.29 -0.52
C VAL A 133 14.06 -13.91 0.63
N LEU A 134 13.84 -14.51 1.80
CA LEU A 134 14.75 -14.44 2.94
C LEU A 134 15.83 -15.52 2.78
N GLY A 135 17.08 -15.11 2.59
CA GLY A 135 18.20 -16.05 2.49
C GLY A 135 18.73 -16.48 3.85
N GLY A 136 19.52 -17.57 3.87
CA GLY A 136 19.99 -18.20 5.10
C GLY A 136 20.89 -17.33 6.00
N SER A 137 21.44 -16.23 5.47
CA SER A 137 22.20 -15.23 6.24
C SER A 137 21.34 -14.13 6.87
N GLY A 138 20.02 -14.14 6.65
CA GLY A 138 19.09 -13.10 7.13
C GLY A 138 18.88 -11.90 6.20
N GLY A 139 19.51 -11.90 5.03
CA GLY A 139 19.29 -10.89 3.98
C GLY A 139 18.03 -11.16 3.16
N TYR A 140 17.55 -10.14 2.46
CA TYR A 140 16.41 -10.23 1.55
C TYR A 140 16.84 -9.99 0.10
N TRP A 141 16.28 -10.77 -0.81
CA TRP A 141 16.48 -10.65 -2.26
C TRP A 141 15.15 -10.55 -2.96
N ALA A 142 15.05 -9.75 -4.02
CA ALA A 142 13.88 -9.83 -4.90
C ALA A 142 13.88 -11.19 -5.63
N SER A 143 12.68 -11.77 -5.78
CA SER A 143 12.45 -12.98 -6.60
C SER A 143 12.54 -12.65 -8.09
#